data_AF-A0A5N7A6E4-F1
#
_entry.id   AF-A0A5N7A6E4-F1
#
_cell.length_a   1.000
_cell.length_b   1.000
_cell.length_c   1.000
_cell.angle_alpha   90.00
_cell.angle_beta   90.00
_cell.angle_gamma   90.00
#
_symmetry.space_group_name_H-M   'P 1'
#
loop_
_entity.id
_entity.type
_entity.pdbx_description
1 polymer ?
#
loop_
_entity_poly.entity_id
_entity_poly.type
_entity_poly.pdbx_seq_one_letter_code
_entity_poly.pdbx_strand_id
1 'polypeptide(L)'
;MNLPNHPSPLITAVGVGRPSIVKLLLDHPGVDIAAEFASELTPFKTAVECWQVTMVKLLFEASQTRDFANIALERLLAEDVRHVVRDGHEDVIRVLIDAMDNINHGDDDRLIALHYACRTGRVELVELILARKDVKPGSEDPSGRTIESDANEEGCAECVRSLMI
;
A
#
# COMPACT_ATOMS: atom_id res chain seq x y z
N MET A 1 12.72 10.23 -23.18
CA MET A 1 11.82 9.74 -24.24
C MET A 1 11.27 8.40 -23.77
N ASN A 2 10.04 8.37 -23.24
CA ASN A 2 9.38 7.09 -22.91
C ASN A 2 8.92 6.47 -24.23
N LEU A 3 9.53 5.33 -24.61
CA LEU A 3 9.07 4.56 -25.77
C LEU A 3 7.88 3.71 -25.31
N PRO A 4 6.76 3.68 -26.05
CA PRO A 4 5.47 3.15 -25.58
C PRO A 4 5.44 1.63 -25.29
N ASN A 5 6.56 0.91 -25.47
CA ASN A 5 6.66 -0.55 -25.27
C ASN A 5 7.89 -0.98 -24.46
N HIS A 6 8.54 -0.08 -23.72
CA HIS A 6 9.67 -0.44 -22.87
C HIS A 6 9.47 0.08 -21.44
N PRO A 7 9.81 -0.71 -20.41
CA PRO A 7 9.75 -0.22 -19.03
C PRO A 7 10.67 0.98 -18.91
N SER A 8 10.19 2.04 -18.24
CA SER A 8 11.03 3.21 -18.01
C SER A 8 12.31 2.79 -17.27
N PRO A 9 13.41 3.57 -17.39
CA PRO A 9 14.62 3.30 -16.64
C PRO A 9 14.37 3.21 -15.12
N LEU A 10 13.36 3.95 -14.63
CA LEU A 10 12.93 3.91 -13.24
C LEU A 10 12.25 2.59 -12.88
N ILE A 11 11.29 2.10 -13.67
CA ILE A 11 10.65 0.79 -13.46
C ILE A 11 11.69 -0.32 -13.43
N THR A 12 12.63 -0.30 -14.38
CA THR A 12 13.70 -1.31 -14.44
C THR A 12 14.61 -1.25 -13.21
N ALA A 13 15.00 -0.05 -12.77
CA ALA A 13 15.85 0.11 -11.59
C ALA A 13 15.16 -0.33 -10.29
N VAL A 14 13.84 -0.11 -10.20
CA VAL A 14 13.00 -0.58 -9.09
C VAL A 14 12.87 -2.10 -9.13
N GLY A 15 12.55 -2.71 -10.28
CA GLY A 15 12.43 -4.17 -10.40
C GLY A 15 13.71 -4.91 -10.03
N VAL A 16 14.89 -4.34 -10.36
CA VAL A 16 16.20 -4.90 -9.96
C VAL A 16 16.54 -4.61 -8.49
N GLY A 17 15.86 -3.65 -7.84
CA GLY A 17 16.08 -3.29 -6.45
C GLY A 17 17.38 -2.56 -6.18
N ARG A 18 17.68 -1.52 -6.98
CA ARG A 18 18.91 -0.70 -6.84
C ARG A 18 18.61 0.71 -6.30
N PRO A 19 18.58 0.91 -4.97
CA PRO A 19 18.28 2.20 -4.35
C PRO A 19 19.10 3.38 -4.87
N SER A 20 20.41 3.18 -5.07
CA SER A 20 21.30 4.25 -5.52
C SER A 20 20.96 4.74 -6.94
N ILE A 21 20.54 3.82 -7.83
CA ILE A 21 20.12 4.18 -9.19
C ILE A 21 18.75 4.85 -9.15
N VAL A 22 17.83 4.30 -8.35
CA VAL A 22 16.49 4.88 -8.18
C VAL A 22 16.59 6.31 -7.67
N LYS A 23 17.39 6.59 -6.63
CA LYS A 23 17.63 7.96 -6.14
C LYS A 23 18.17 8.89 -7.24
N LEU A 24 19.18 8.44 -7.98
CA LEU A 24 19.77 9.24 -9.06
C LEU A 24 18.73 9.58 -10.15
N LEU A 25 17.87 8.63 -10.51
CA LEU A 25 16.78 8.86 -11.45
C LEU A 25 15.71 9.80 -10.87
N LEU A 26 15.33 9.62 -9.61
CA LEU A 26 14.36 10.46 -8.92
C LEU A 26 14.86 11.89 -8.70
N ASP A 27 16.17 12.15 -8.66
CA ASP A 27 16.71 13.50 -8.60
C ASP A 27 16.60 14.25 -9.95
N HIS A 28 16.42 13.53 -11.06
CA HIS A 28 16.34 14.14 -12.38
C HIS A 28 14.93 14.72 -12.62
N PRO A 29 14.79 16.02 -12.99
CA PRO A 29 13.50 16.70 -13.07
C PRO A 29 12.59 16.19 -14.20
N GLY A 30 13.17 15.59 -15.23
CA GLY A 30 12.42 15.02 -16.36
C GLY A 30 11.98 13.56 -16.19
N VAL A 31 12.17 12.96 -15.01
CA VAL A 31 11.75 11.58 -14.75
C VAL A 31 10.30 11.55 -14.28
N ASP A 32 9.49 10.84 -15.05
CA ASP A 32 8.10 10.55 -14.71
C ASP A 32 8.03 9.37 -13.73
N ILE A 33 7.65 9.68 -12.49
CA ILE A 33 7.54 8.73 -11.38
C ILE A 33 6.30 7.84 -11.48
N ALA A 34 5.31 8.28 -12.24
CA ALA A 34 4.05 7.58 -12.48
C ALA A 34 4.02 6.92 -13.86
N ALA A 35 5.17 6.86 -14.55
CA ALA A 35 5.26 6.23 -15.86
C ALA A 35 4.75 4.80 -15.81
N GLU A 36 3.74 4.49 -16.61
CA GLU A 36 3.18 3.15 -16.72
C GLU A 36 3.86 2.34 -17.81
N PHE A 37 4.00 1.05 -17.56
CA PHE A 37 4.41 0.02 -18.53
C PHE A 37 3.40 -1.12 -18.48
N ALA A 38 3.29 -1.92 -19.55
CA ALA A 38 2.47 -3.15 -19.68
C ALA A 38 1.47 -3.44 -18.52
N SER A 39 0.18 -3.25 -18.77
CA SER A 39 -0.90 -3.45 -17.77
C SER A 39 -0.81 -2.54 -16.54
N GLU A 40 -0.57 -1.24 -16.75
CA GLU A 40 -0.55 -0.21 -15.69
C GLU A 40 0.52 -0.46 -14.61
N LEU A 41 1.61 -1.17 -14.96
CA LEU A 41 2.75 -1.38 -14.07
C LEU A 41 3.55 -0.09 -13.91
N THR A 42 3.43 0.54 -12.75
CA THR A 42 4.19 1.73 -12.36
C THR A 42 5.44 1.36 -11.58
N PRO A 43 6.40 2.29 -11.40
CA PRO A 43 7.51 2.08 -10.46
C PRO A 43 7.00 1.71 -9.07
N PHE A 44 5.94 2.36 -8.59
CA PHE A 44 5.38 2.10 -7.27
C PHE A 44 4.83 0.67 -7.15
N LYS A 45 3.98 0.27 -8.10
CA LYS A 45 3.42 -1.08 -8.16
C LYS A 45 4.52 -2.15 -8.27
N THR A 46 5.54 -1.89 -9.08
CA THR A 46 6.71 -2.80 -9.20
C THR A 46 7.42 -2.97 -7.86
N ALA A 47 7.61 -1.88 -7.09
CA ALA A 47 8.24 -1.97 -5.77
C ALA A 47 7.40 -2.79 -4.79
N VAL A 48 6.08 -2.64 -4.85
CA VAL A 48 5.13 -3.36 -4.01
C VAL A 48 5.08 -4.85 -4.38
N GLU A 49 4.89 -5.19 -5.65
CA GLU A 49 4.83 -6.58 -6.15
C GLU A 49 6.15 -7.35 -5.93
N CYS A 50 7.28 -6.62 -5.90
CA CYS A 50 8.58 -7.18 -5.57
C CYS A 50 8.89 -7.17 -4.06
N TRP A 51 7.96 -6.70 -3.22
CA TRP A 51 8.08 -6.62 -1.76
C TRP A 51 9.27 -5.78 -1.26
N GLN A 52 9.62 -4.74 -2.01
CA GLN A 52 10.83 -3.97 -1.76
C GLN A 52 10.52 -2.73 -0.91
N VAL A 53 10.48 -2.90 0.41
CA VAL A 53 10.24 -1.82 1.40
C VAL A 53 11.05 -0.56 1.13
N THR A 54 12.35 -0.71 0.85
CA THR A 54 13.23 0.42 0.55
C THR A 54 12.78 1.18 -0.70
N MET A 55 12.29 0.50 -1.73
CA MET A 55 11.86 1.15 -2.98
C MET A 55 10.51 1.84 -2.79
N VAL A 56 9.58 1.19 -2.07
CA VAL A 56 8.29 1.78 -1.70
C VAL A 56 8.51 3.11 -0.97
N LYS A 57 9.39 3.14 0.03
CA LYS A 57 9.74 4.37 0.76
C LYS A 57 10.34 5.46 -0.14
N LEU A 58 11.30 5.10 -1.00
CA LEU A 58 11.96 6.08 -1.87
C LEU A 58 11.00 6.70 -2.89
N LEU A 59 10.14 5.88 -3.51
CA LEU A 59 9.16 6.34 -4.47
C LEU A 59 8.09 7.21 -3.79
N PHE A 60 7.67 6.81 -2.59
CA PHE A 60 6.74 7.57 -1.78
C PHE A 60 7.31 8.94 -1.35
N GLU A 61 8.52 8.98 -0.82
CA GLU A 61 9.20 10.25 -0.47
C GLU A 61 9.35 11.16 -1.68
N ALA A 62 9.77 10.63 -2.83
CA ALA A 62 9.92 11.42 -4.05
C ALA A 62 8.59 11.98 -4.56
N SER A 63 7.49 11.23 -4.42
CA SER A 63 6.16 11.69 -4.81
C SER A 63 5.66 12.87 -3.97
N GLN A 64 5.90 12.88 -2.65
CA GLN A 64 5.49 14.00 -1.80
C GLN A 64 6.23 15.30 -2.12
N THR A 65 7.45 15.21 -2.65
CA THR A 65 8.25 16.39 -3.03
C THR A 65 7.91 16.96 -4.41
N ARG A 66 7.20 16.17 -5.23
CA ARG A 66 6.87 16.50 -6.61
C ARG A 66 5.36 16.49 -6.71
N ASP A 67 4.76 17.68 -6.69
CA ASP A 67 3.31 18.00 -6.75
C ASP A 67 2.49 17.33 -7.90
N PHE A 68 3.09 16.36 -8.60
CA PHE A 68 2.43 15.41 -9.47
C PHE A 68 1.49 14.49 -8.68
N ALA A 69 0.20 14.70 -8.93
CA ALA A 69 -0.86 13.71 -8.84
C ALA A 69 -0.80 12.82 -7.58
N ASN A 70 -0.91 13.44 -6.40
CA ASN A 70 -1.30 12.74 -5.17
C ASN A 70 -2.44 11.74 -5.46
N ILE A 71 -3.43 12.14 -6.27
CA ILE A 71 -4.57 11.30 -6.69
C ILE A 71 -4.17 10.00 -7.42
N ALA A 72 -3.13 10.01 -8.25
CA ALA A 72 -2.71 8.79 -8.98
C ALA A 72 -1.99 7.82 -8.03
N LEU A 73 -1.12 8.36 -7.18
CA LEU A 73 -0.44 7.56 -6.16
C LEU A 73 -1.42 7.05 -5.09
N GLU A 74 -2.41 7.85 -4.71
CA GLU A 74 -3.54 7.47 -3.84
C GLU A 74 -4.23 6.22 -4.37
N ARG A 75 -4.65 6.26 -5.64
CA ARG A 75 -5.34 5.13 -6.26
C ARG A 75 -4.45 3.88 -6.28
N LEU A 76 -3.16 4.04 -6.60
CA LEU A 76 -2.21 2.93 -6.63
C LEU A 76 -2.00 2.33 -5.24
N LEU A 77 -1.76 3.15 -4.22
CA LEU A 77 -1.62 2.72 -2.82
C LEU A 77 -2.82 1.90 -2.36
N ALA A 78 -4.03 2.39 -2.62
CA ALA A 78 -5.28 1.72 -2.26
C ALA A 78 -5.43 0.34 -2.94
N GLU A 79 -5.17 0.26 -4.24
CA GLU A 79 -5.23 -1.00 -4.99
C GLU A 79 -4.16 -1.99 -4.51
N ASP A 80 -2.96 -1.51 -4.27
CA ASP A 80 -1.80 -2.30 -3.85
C ASP A 80 -1.97 -2.87 -2.44
N VAL A 81 -2.49 -2.10 -1.48
CA VAL A 81 -2.76 -2.59 -0.11
C VAL A 81 -3.62 -3.86 -0.11
N ARG A 82 -4.65 -3.96 -0.97
CA ARG A 82 -5.50 -5.17 -1.03
C ARG A 82 -4.70 -6.42 -1.42
N HIS A 83 -3.79 -6.28 -2.37
CA HIS A 83 -2.96 -7.37 -2.86
C HIS A 83 -1.89 -7.75 -1.82
N VAL A 84 -1.27 -6.76 -1.20
CA VAL A 84 -0.18 -6.95 -0.22
C VAL A 84 -0.68 -7.60 1.06
N VAL A 85 -1.86 -7.21 1.54
CA VAL A 85 -2.45 -7.80 2.75
C VAL A 85 -2.80 -9.27 2.52
N ARG A 86 -3.30 -9.63 1.33
CA ARG A 86 -3.55 -11.03 0.97
C ARG A 86 -2.28 -11.89 1.03
N ASP A 87 -1.15 -11.35 0.55
CA ASP A 87 0.10 -12.09 0.42
C ASP A 87 0.93 -12.07 1.72
N GLY A 88 0.57 -11.23 2.70
CA GLY A 88 1.07 -11.30 4.07
C GLY A 88 2.42 -10.60 4.32
N HIS A 89 2.80 -9.65 3.47
CA HIS A 89 4.06 -8.91 3.57
C HIS A 89 3.96 -7.71 4.52
N GLU A 90 3.96 -7.98 5.82
CA GLU A 90 3.72 -7.01 6.90
C GLU A 90 4.57 -5.75 6.84
N ASP A 91 5.84 -5.86 6.47
CA ASP A 91 6.77 -4.73 6.39
C ASP A 91 6.38 -3.73 5.30
N VAL A 92 5.93 -4.23 4.13
CA VAL A 92 5.38 -3.41 3.06
C VAL A 92 4.02 -2.84 3.46
N ILE A 93 3.14 -3.65 4.05
CA ILE A 93 1.81 -3.20 4.52
C ILE A 93 1.95 -2.02 5.48
N ARG A 94 2.88 -2.10 6.44
CA ARG A 94 3.14 -1.03 7.39
C ARG A 94 3.52 0.28 6.71
N VAL A 95 4.42 0.22 5.73
CA VAL A 95 4.82 1.41 4.96
C VAL A 95 3.65 1.97 4.14
N LEU A 96 2.80 1.11 3.58
CA LEU A 96 1.63 1.54 2.82
C LEU A 96 0.60 2.21 3.72
N ILE A 97 0.33 1.69 4.92
CA ILE A 97 -0.59 2.33 5.88
C ILE A 97 -0.03 3.66 6.37
N ASP A 98 1.24 3.72 6.73
CA ASP A 98 1.89 4.98 7.12
C ASP A 98 1.82 6.01 5.97
N ALA A 99 1.95 5.56 4.71
CA ALA A 99 1.78 6.40 3.54
C ALA A 99 0.34 6.90 3.38
N MET A 100 -0.65 6.03 3.62
CA MET A 100 -2.08 6.37 3.59
C MET A 100 -2.51 7.35 4.68
N ASP A 101 -1.67 7.65 5.67
CA ASP A 101 -1.92 8.68 6.67
C ASP A 101 -1.43 10.05 6.26
N ASN A 102 -0.32 10.07 5.52
CA ASN A 102 0.23 11.31 4.97
C ASN A 102 -0.63 11.82 3.80
N ILE A 103 -1.34 10.90 3.16
CA ILE A 103 -2.32 11.22 2.14
C ILE A 103 -3.70 11.07 2.77
N ASN A 104 -4.61 12.01 2.58
CA ASN A 104 -5.90 12.04 3.28
C ASN A 104 -6.89 10.97 2.75
N HIS A 105 -6.57 9.69 2.93
CA HIS A 105 -7.38 8.55 2.48
C HIS A 105 -8.67 8.38 3.28
N GLY A 106 -9.70 7.87 2.60
CA GLY A 106 -10.98 7.53 3.21
C GLY A 106 -10.93 6.26 4.05
N ASP A 107 -11.93 6.12 4.92
CA ASP A 107 -12.10 4.95 5.81
C ASP A 107 -12.12 3.62 5.02
N ASP A 108 -12.68 3.59 3.82
CA ASP A 108 -12.91 2.37 3.04
C ASP A 108 -11.64 1.56 2.74
N ASP A 109 -10.54 2.21 2.36
CA ASP A 109 -9.28 1.50 2.05
C ASP A 109 -8.63 0.93 3.32
N ARG A 110 -8.71 1.69 4.44
CA ARG A 110 -8.22 1.26 5.76
C ARG A 110 -9.04 0.07 6.27
N LEU A 111 -10.35 0.09 6.03
CA LEU A 111 -11.26 -0.99 6.40
C LEU A 111 -10.97 -2.27 5.63
N ILE A 112 -10.70 -2.18 4.33
CA ILE A 112 -10.30 -3.36 3.55
C ILE A 112 -9.05 -4.01 4.16
N ALA A 113 -8.03 -3.21 4.49
CA ALA A 113 -6.83 -3.74 5.16
C ALA A 113 -7.17 -4.41 6.52
N LEU A 114 -8.07 -3.80 7.29
CA LEU A 114 -8.50 -4.32 8.60
C LEU A 114 -9.32 -5.62 8.50
N HIS A 115 -10.24 -5.74 7.55
CA HIS A 115 -10.99 -6.97 7.25
C HIS A 115 -10.03 -8.11 6.92
N TYR A 116 -9.09 -7.88 6.01
CA TYR A 116 -8.11 -8.90 5.65
C TYR A 116 -7.16 -9.24 6.81
N ALA A 117 -6.72 -8.26 7.60
CA ALA A 117 -5.89 -8.51 8.78
C ALA A 117 -6.61 -9.43 9.79
N CYS A 118 -7.91 -9.20 10.01
CA CYS A 118 -8.74 -10.06 10.85
C CYS A 118 -8.91 -11.46 10.25
N ARG A 119 -9.16 -11.55 8.93
CA ARG A 119 -9.27 -12.84 8.22
C ARG A 119 -7.99 -13.68 8.26
N THR A 120 -6.85 -13.03 8.35
CA THR A 120 -5.54 -13.69 8.30
C THR A 120 -4.90 -13.84 9.68
N GLY A 121 -5.59 -13.42 10.74
CA GLY A 121 -5.10 -13.52 12.12
C GLY A 121 -3.91 -12.61 12.42
N ARG A 122 -3.72 -11.52 11.66
CA ARG A 122 -2.57 -10.61 11.76
C ARG A 122 -2.81 -9.56 12.84
N VAL A 123 -2.70 -9.97 14.10
CA VAL A 123 -3.04 -9.14 15.28
C VAL A 123 -2.28 -7.82 15.29
N GLU A 124 -0.97 -7.82 15.01
CA GLU A 124 -0.15 -6.60 15.00
C GLU A 124 -0.62 -5.60 13.94
N LEU A 125 -1.10 -6.09 12.80
CA LEU A 125 -1.65 -5.27 11.74
C LEU A 125 -3.03 -4.70 12.12
N VAL A 126 -3.86 -5.51 12.78
CA VAL A 126 -5.14 -5.08 13.37
C VAL A 126 -4.91 -3.95 14.36
N GLU A 127 -3.98 -4.12 15.32
CA GLU A 127 -3.64 -3.10 16.31
C GLU A 127 -3.11 -1.82 15.67
N LEU A 128 -2.25 -1.93 14.64
CA LEU A 128 -1.69 -0.77 13.94
C LEU A 128 -2.78 0.04 13.23
N ILE A 129 -3.74 -0.63 12.57
CA ILE A 129 -4.85 0.03 11.89
C ILE A 129 -5.85 0.62 12.91
N LEU A 130 -6.17 -0.08 14.00
CA LEU A 130 -7.09 0.38 15.04
C LEU A 130 -6.53 1.49 15.94
N ALA A 131 -5.21 1.64 16.02
CA ALA A 131 -4.58 2.80 16.67
C ALA A 131 -4.95 4.13 15.98
N ARG A 132 -5.56 4.08 14.79
CA ARG A 132 -5.99 5.24 14.02
C ARG A 132 -7.41 5.67 14.39
N LYS A 133 -7.59 6.97 14.64
CA LYS A 133 -8.86 7.55 15.13
C LYS A 133 -9.95 7.67 14.06
N ASP A 134 -9.58 7.59 12.79
CA ASP A 134 -10.46 7.68 11.64
C ASP A 134 -11.10 6.33 11.27
N VAL A 135 -10.46 5.21 11.66
CA VAL A 135 -10.98 3.88 11.35
C VAL A 135 -12.23 3.56 12.17
N LYS A 136 -13.30 3.14 11.46
CA LYS A 136 -14.57 2.71 12.06
C LYS A 136 -14.76 1.20 11.96
N PRO A 137 -14.40 0.42 13.00
CA PRO A 137 -14.41 -1.05 12.92
C PRO A 137 -15.79 -1.69 12.68
N GLY A 138 -16.88 -0.95 12.85
CA GLY A 138 -18.24 -1.42 12.60
C GLY A 138 -18.68 -1.40 11.13
N SER A 139 -17.83 -0.96 10.21
CA SER A 139 -18.18 -0.94 8.78
C SER A 139 -18.15 -2.34 8.16
N GLU A 140 -18.91 -2.51 7.08
CA GLU A 140 -18.98 -3.74 6.31
C GLU A 140 -18.02 -3.71 5.12
N ASP A 141 -17.42 -4.86 4.80
CA ASP A 141 -16.67 -5.05 3.56
C ASP A 141 -17.62 -5.10 2.35
N PRO A 142 -17.10 -5.12 1.10
CA PRO A 142 -17.94 -5.25 -0.10
C PRO A 142 -18.82 -6.51 -0.15
N SER A 143 -18.58 -7.49 0.72
CA SER A 143 -19.37 -8.72 0.85
C SER A 143 -20.45 -8.62 1.94
N GLY A 144 -20.59 -7.47 2.61
CA GLY A 144 -21.51 -7.26 3.73
C GLY A 144 -21.05 -7.87 5.05
N ARG A 145 -19.77 -8.23 5.20
CA ARG A 145 -19.24 -8.78 6.45
C ARG A 145 -18.66 -7.69 7.32
N THR A 146 -18.89 -7.77 8.63
CA THR A 146 -18.23 -6.91 9.61
C THR A 146 -16.88 -7.47 10.03
N ILE A 147 -16.02 -6.63 10.57
CA ILE A 147 -14.68 -7.01 11.03
C ILE A 147 -14.77 -8.01 12.19
N GLU A 148 -15.78 -7.88 13.05
CA GLU A 148 -16.10 -8.85 14.11
C GLU A 148 -16.48 -10.22 13.53
N SER A 149 -17.26 -10.26 12.45
CA SER A 149 -17.62 -11.52 11.78
C SER A 149 -16.38 -12.21 11.21
N ASP A 150 -15.50 -11.45 10.55
CA ASP A 150 -14.25 -11.97 9.99
C ASP A 150 -13.31 -12.51 11.08
N ALA A 151 -13.16 -11.80 12.20
CA ALA A 151 -12.31 -12.24 13.32
C ALA A 151 -12.87 -13.49 14.03
N ASN A 152 -14.21 -13.62 14.12
CA ASN A 152 -14.88 -14.77 14.73
C ASN A 152 -14.83 -16.03 13.84
N GLU A 153 -15.03 -15.89 12.53
CA GLU A 153 -15.03 -17.00 11.56
C GLU A 153 -13.67 -17.72 11.52
N GLU A 154 -12.58 -16.94 11.60
CA GLU A 154 -11.22 -17.46 11.58
C GLU A 154 -10.70 -17.89 12.97
N GLY A 155 -11.52 -17.73 14.02
CA GLY A 155 -11.16 -18.12 15.38
C GLY A 155 -10.02 -17.29 16.00
N CYS A 156 -9.74 -16.10 15.47
CA CYS A 156 -8.70 -15.21 15.99
C CYS A 156 -9.18 -14.48 17.26
N ALA A 157 -9.13 -15.17 18.41
CA ALA A 157 -9.55 -14.62 19.70
C ALA A 157 -8.78 -13.35 20.12
N GLU A 158 -7.58 -13.14 19.56
CA GLU A 158 -6.78 -11.92 19.80
C GLU A 158 -7.23 -10.76 18.91
N CYS A 159 -7.61 -11.02 17.66
CA CYS A 159 -8.23 -10.02 16.79
C CYS A 159 -9.56 -9.53 17.38
N VAL A 160 -10.40 -10.45 17.88
CA VAL A 160 -11.66 -10.11 18.57
C VAL A 160 -11.40 -9.23 19.80
N ARG A 161 -10.38 -9.58 20.60
CA ARG A 161 -9.98 -8.76 21.76
C ARG A 161 -9.49 -7.36 21.34
N SER A 162 -8.75 -7.28 20.24
CA SER A 162 -8.25 -6.02 19.69
C SER A 162 -9.37 -5.15 19.12
N LEU A 163 -10.51 -5.72 18.74
CA LEU A 163 -11.69 -4.98 18.26
C LEU A 163 -12.61 -4.48 19.38
N MET A 164 -12.47 -5.00 20.61
CA MET A 164 -13.33 -4.68 21.76
C MET A 164 -12.82 -3.53 22.65
N ILE A 165 -11.75 -2.85 22.25
CA ILE A 165 -11.15 -1.69 22.95
C ILE A 165 -11.71 -0.37 22.44
#